data_AF-A0A4V1V6P2-F1
#
_entry.id   AF-A0A4V1V6P2-F1
#
_cell.length_a   1.000
_cell.length_b   1.000
_cell.length_c   1.000
_cell.angle_alpha   90.00
_cell.angle_beta   90.00
_cell.angle_gamma   90.00
#
_symmetry.space_group_name_H-M   'P 1'
#
loop_
_entity.id
_entity.type
_entity.pdbx_description
1 polymer ?
#
loop_
_entity_poly.entity_id
_entity_poly.type
_entity_poly.pdbx_seq_one_letter_code
_entity_poly.pdbx_strand_id
1 'polypeptide(L)'
;MNQAIKTTLALVVGITLASAAAAQKPRNRPELFNKLLDCRGIADNAQRLACYDQSVGAIAEAETKKDIVVVDRKELRETKKSLFGFTLPKIGLFTGDKDDDKDEVEEISSTVEIARMVKGGDWSLRLAGDAGTWET
;
A
#
# COMPACT_ATOMS: atom_id res chain seq x y z
N MET A 1 64.59 15.49 -43.01
CA MET A 1 63.81 15.13 -44.21
C MET A 1 62.75 14.11 -43.80
N ASN A 2 61.49 14.38 -44.17
CA ASN A 2 60.23 13.71 -43.81
C ASN A 2 60.25 12.19 -43.73
N GLN A 3 59.39 11.62 -42.87
CA GLN A 3 58.19 10.81 -43.19
C GLN A 3 57.60 10.32 -41.84
N ALA A 4 56.47 10.83 -41.36
CA ALA A 4 55.09 10.42 -41.66
C ALA A 4 54.45 9.69 -40.46
N ILE A 5 53.52 10.43 -39.84
CA ILE A 5 52.60 10.07 -38.78
C ILE A 5 51.73 8.88 -39.21
N LYS A 6 51.64 7.84 -38.37
CA LYS A 6 50.52 6.88 -38.37
C LYS A 6 50.06 6.64 -36.93
N THR A 7 49.15 7.50 -36.50
CA THR A 7 48.39 7.41 -35.26
C THR A 7 47.36 6.27 -35.41
N THR A 8 47.62 5.12 -34.78
CA THR A 8 46.62 4.06 -34.66
C THR A 8 45.79 4.32 -33.41
N LEU A 9 44.64 4.98 -33.60
CA LEU A 9 43.66 5.26 -32.56
C LEU A 9 42.80 4.00 -32.35
N ALA A 10 43.04 3.26 -31.26
CA ALA A 10 42.20 2.14 -30.85
C ALA A 10 40.93 2.67 -30.16
N LEU A 11 39.80 2.60 -30.85
CA LEU A 11 38.49 2.99 -30.35
C LEU A 11 37.93 1.87 -29.46
N VAL A 12 38.03 2.04 -28.13
CA VAL A 12 37.33 1.19 -27.16
C VAL A 12 35.88 1.67 -27.07
N VAL A 13 34.97 0.94 -27.70
CA VAL A 13 33.52 1.17 -27.58
C VAL A 13 33.06 0.55 -26.24
N GLY A 14 32.92 1.41 -25.23
CA GLY A 14 32.31 1.06 -23.95
C GLY A 14 30.81 0.88 -24.11
N ILE A 15 30.32 -0.35 -23.96
CA ILE A 15 28.88 -0.65 -23.88
C ILE A 15 28.38 -0.11 -22.53
N THR A 16 27.80 1.09 -22.53
CA THR A 16 27.06 1.60 -21.39
C THR A 16 25.72 0.87 -21.34
N LEU A 17 25.59 -0.09 -20.42
CA LEU A 17 24.31 -0.65 -20.01
C LEU A 17 23.49 0.49 -19.37
N ALA A 18 22.56 1.04 -20.14
CA ALA A 18 21.55 1.95 -19.62
C ALA A 18 20.62 1.15 -18.69
N SER A 19 20.81 1.31 -17.37
CA SER A 19 19.87 0.82 -16.38
C SER A 19 18.52 1.47 -16.63
N ALA A 20 17.54 0.70 -17.10
CA ALA A 20 16.16 1.12 -17.13
C ALA A 20 15.67 1.30 -15.68
N ALA A 21 15.81 2.53 -15.17
CA ALA A 21 15.13 2.94 -13.95
C ALA A 21 13.63 2.91 -14.26
N ALA A 22 12.94 1.86 -13.81
CA ALA A 22 11.49 1.81 -13.83
C ALA A 22 10.99 3.04 -13.06
N ALA A 23 10.42 4.00 -13.79
CA ALA A 23 9.79 5.18 -13.22
C ALA A 23 8.60 4.72 -12.37
N GLN A 24 8.81 4.60 -11.06
CA GLN A 24 7.73 4.36 -10.12
C GLN A 24 6.80 5.56 -10.20
N LYS A 25 5.52 5.31 -10.54
CA LYS A 25 4.45 6.30 -10.45
C LYS A 25 4.57 6.98 -9.08
N PRO A 26 4.57 8.33 -8.98
CA PRO A 26 4.66 8.99 -7.70
C PRO A 26 3.45 8.57 -6.88
N ARG A 27 3.66 7.71 -5.87
CA ARG A 27 2.63 7.46 -4.87
C ARG A 27 2.32 8.81 -4.24
N ASN A 28 1.06 9.23 -4.32
CA ASN A 28 0.59 10.47 -3.72
C ASN A 28 0.56 10.28 -2.19
N ARG A 29 1.74 10.32 -1.58
CA ARG A 29 1.95 10.10 -0.15
C ARG A 29 1.76 11.42 0.60
N PRO A 30 1.17 11.40 1.80
CA PRO A 30 1.05 12.60 2.62
C PRO A 30 2.41 13.28 2.81
N GLU A 31 2.45 14.62 2.75
CA GLU A 31 3.68 15.40 2.93
C GLU A 31 4.37 15.07 4.27
N LEU A 32 3.59 14.88 5.33
CA LEU A 32 4.09 14.47 6.65
C LEU A 32 4.85 13.15 6.61
N PHE A 33 4.42 12.20 5.78
CA PHE A 33 5.13 10.94 5.60
C PHE A 33 6.45 11.12 4.84
N ASN A 34 6.50 12.04 3.86
CA ASN A 34 7.75 12.35 3.18
C ASN A 34 8.77 13.02 4.13
N LYS A 35 8.33 13.97 4.97
CA LYS A 35 9.19 14.60 5.99
C LYS A 35 9.85 13.59 6.93
N LEU A 36 9.08 12.59 7.37
CA LEU A 36 9.62 11.48 8.17
C LEU A 36 10.72 10.70 7.43
N LEU A 37 10.54 10.46 6.13
CA LEU A 37 11.53 9.75 5.32
C LEU A 37 12.78 10.58 5.04
N ASP A 38 12.62 11.90 4.89
CA ASP A 38 13.73 12.82 4.64
C ASP A 38 14.72 12.85 5.82
N CYS A 39 14.25 12.61 7.07
CA CYS A 39 15.11 12.48 8.24
C CYS A 39 16.22 11.42 8.05
N ARG A 40 16.02 10.40 7.19
CA ARG A 40 17.05 9.38 6.89
C ARG A 40 18.30 9.97 6.25
N GLY A 41 18.18 11.09 5.55
CA GLY A 41 19.29 11.76 4.86
C GLY A 41 20.20 12.57 5.80
N ILE A 42 19.80 12.76 7.06
CA ILE A 42 20.59 13.52 8.03
C ILE A 42 21.75 12.67 8.55
N ALA A 43 22.97 13.17 8.40
CA ALA A 43 24.19 12.47 8.78
C ALA A 43 24.48 12.52 10.29
N ASP A 44 24.22 13.67 10.92
CA ASP A 44 24.39 13.83 12.36
C ASP A 44 23.31 13.08 13.14
N ASN A 45 23.72 12.27 14.11
CA ASN A 45 22.81 11.39 14.85
C ASN A 45 21.83 12.16 15.73
N ALA A 46 22.28 13.23 16.39
CA ALA A 46 21.43 14.00 17.30
C ALA A 46 20.38 14.80 16.51
N GLN A 47 20.79 15.42 15.40
CA GLN A 47 19.88 16.10 14.48
C GLN A 47 18.87 15.14 13.84
N ARG A 48 19.33 13.95 13.45
CA ARG A 48 18.44 12.92 12.88
C ARG A 48 17.39 12.44 13.89
N LEU A 49 17.78 12.21 15.14
CA LEU A 49 16.85 11.83 16.21
C LEU A 49 15.80 12.94 16.43
N ALA A 50 16.24 14.19 16.57
CA ALA A 50 15.33 15.32 16.74
C ALA A 50 14.35 15.47 15.56
N CYS A 51 14.81 15.23 14.32
CA CYS A 51 13.96 15.22 13.13
C CYS A 51 12.87 14.14 13.19
N TYR A 52 13.25 12.92 13.61
CA TYR A 52 12.30 11.82 13.78
C TYR A 52 11.27 12.14 14.86
N ASP A 53 11.69 12.61 16.03
CA ASP A 53 10.79 12.93 17.14
C ASP A 53 9.76 13.99 16.75
N GLN A 54 10.20 15.06 16.06
CA GLN A 54 9.31 16.09 15.55
C GLN A 54 8.33 15.54 14.50
N SER A 55 8.82 14.74 13.56
CA SER A 55 7.99 14.19 12.48
C SER A 55 6.96 13.19 12.99
N VAL A 56 7.34 12.35 13.95
CA VAL A 56 6.44 11.40 14.62
C VAL A 56 5.36 12.15 15.41
N GLY A 57 5.73 13.21 16.14
CA GLY A 57 4.76 14.06 16.84
C GLY A 57 3.74 14.68 15.88
N ALA A 58 4.19 15.22 14.74
CA ALA A 58 3.30 15.78 13.73
C ALA A 58 2.36 14.75 13.09
N ILE A 59 2.83 13.51 12.88
CA ILE A 59 2.00 12.41 12.38
C ILE A 59 0.95 12.01 13.44
N ALA A 60 1.32 11.91 14.71
CA ALA A 60 0.39 11.58 15.80
C ALA A 60 -0.70 12.66 15.98
N GLU A 61 -0.35 13.93 15.84
CA GLU A 61 -1.33 15.02 15.82
C GLU A 61 -2.28 14.93 14.62
N ALA A 62 -1.75 14.62 13.43
CA ALA A 62 -2.54 14.46 12.22
C ALA A 62 -3.48 13.24 12.31
N GLU A 63 -3.04 12.14 12.92
CA GLU A 63 -3.88 10.99 13.22
C GLU A 63 -5.02 11.38 14.16
N THR A 64 -4.72 12.12 15.23
CA THR A 64 -5.72 12.59 16.20
C THR A 64 -6.77 13.48 15.53
N LYS A 65 -6.37 14.31 14.55
CA LYS A 65 -7.25 15.16 13.75
C LYS A 65 -7.98 14.42 12.62
N LYS A 66 -7.65 13.15 12.39
CA LYS A 66 -8.14 12.31 11.28
C LYS A 66 -7.71 12.80 9.90
N ASP A 67 -6.65 13.60 9.84
CA ASP A 67 -5.99 14.01 8.59
C ASP A 67 -5.14 12.87 8.01
N ILE A 68 -4.70 11.94 8.86
CA ILE A 68 -4.01 10.70 8.51
C ILE A 68 -4.74 9.53 9.18
N VAL A 69 -4.85 8.41 8.46
CA VAL A 69 -5.33 7.14 9.01
C VAL A 69 -4.25 6.09 8.77
N VAL A 70 -3.85 5.41 9.84
CA VAL A 70 -2.94 4.25 9.76
C VAL A 70 -3.77 2.99 9.76
N VAL A 71 -3.47 2.09 8.84
CA VAL A 71 -4.30 0.90 8.63
C VAL A 71 -3.42 -0.35 8.58
N ASP A 72 -3.72 -1.33 9.43
CA ASP A 72 -3.13 -2.66 9.34
C ASP A 72 -3.83 -3.46 8.23
N ARG A 73 -3.05 -3.95 7.27
CA ARG A 73 -3.55 -4.78 6.16
C ARG A 73 -4.22 -6.06 6.66
N LYS A 74 -3.78 -6.64 7.79
CA LYS A 74 -4.42 -7.82 8.38
C LYS A 74 -5.82 -7.48 8.90
N GLU A 75 -5.95 -6.38 9.63
CA GLU A 75 -7.24 -5.92 10.17
C GLU A 75 -8.22 -5.57 9.05
N LEU A 76 -7.74 -4.93 7.98
CA LEU A 76 -8.57 -4.70 6.79
C LEU A 76 -9.10 -5.99 6.18
N ARG A 77 -8.26 -7.02 6.05
CA ARG A 77 -8.69 -8.29 5.44
C ARG A 77 -9.75 -8.98 6.28
N GLU A 78 -9.58 -9.03 7.61
CA GLU A 78 -10.60 -9.63 8.48
C GLU A 78 -11.89 -8.80 8.51
N THR A 79 -11.78 -7.47 8.47
CA THR A 79 -12.95 -6.58 8.32
C THR A 79 -13.66 -6.77 6.98
N LYS A 80 -12.92 -6.91 5.87
CA LYS A 80 -13.50 -7.22 4.56
C LYS A 80 -14.20 -8.58 4.56
N LYS A 81 -13.62 -9.59 5.22
CA LYS A 81 -14.23 -10.92 5.34
C LYS A 81 -15.54 -10.89 6.11
N SER A 82 -15.60 -10.21 7.25
CA SER A 82 -16.84 -10.12 8.06
C SER A 82 -17.94 -9.32 7.36
N LEU A 83 -17.58 -8.47 6.40
CA LEU A 83 -18.49 -7.66 5.59
C LEU A 83 -18.80 -8.29 4.22
N PHE A 84 -18.37 -9.52 3.97
CA PHE A 84 -18.67 -10.22 2.72
C PHE A 84 -20.17 -10.46 2.57
N GLY A 85 -20.70 -10.15 1.38
CA GLY A 85 -22.15 -10.15 1.13
C GLY A 85 -22.84 -8.81 1.41
N PHE A 86 -22.18 -7.85 2.05
CA PHE A 86 -22.66 -6.46 2.14
C PHE A 86 -22.06 -5.63 1.00
N THR A 87 -22.89 -4.87 0.29
CA THR A 87 -22.39 -3.91 -0.72
C THR A 87 -21.79 -2.71 0.02
N LEU A 88 -20.47 -2.68 0.16
CA LEU A 88 -19.78 -1.55 0.79
C LEU A 88 -19.77 -0.33 -0.15
N PRO A 89 -20.07 0.88 0.37
CA PRO A 89 -19.78 2.11 -0.36
C PRO A 89 -18.30 2.13 -0.71
N LYS A 90 -17.95 2.53 -1.95
CA LYS A 90 -16.56 2.71 -2.38
C LYS A 90 -15.94 3.94 -1.71
N ILE A 91 -15.71 3.85 -0.40
CA ILE A 91 -14.89 4.77 0.35
C ILE A 91 -13.43 4.31 0.20
N GLY A 92 -12.54 5.23 -0.21
CA GLY A 92 -11.15 4.94 -0.56
C GLY A 92 -10.28 4.34 0.57
N LEU A 93 -10.85 4.11 1.75
CA LEU A 93 -10.23 3.35 2.84
C LEU A 93 -10.29 1.83 2.62
N PHE A 94 -11.29 1.33 1.89
CA PHE A 94 -11.52 -0.11 1.71
C PHE A 94 -11.24 -0.62 0.29
N THR A 95 -11.10 0.31 -0.66
CA THR A 95 -10.77 0.01 -2.07
C THR A 95 -9.40 0.62 -2.34
N GLY A 96 -8.37 -0.21 -2.42
CA GLY A 96 -7.04 0.24 -2.85
C GLY A 96 -7.07 0.69 -4.32
N ASP A 97 -5.98 1.30 -4.80
CA ASP A 97 -5.81 1.54 -6.24
C ASP A 97 -5.93 0.22 -7.02
N LYS A 98 -6.29 0.27 -8.30
CA LYS A 98 -6.57 -0.89 -9.19
C LYS A 98 -5.48 -1.98 -9.30
N ASP A 99 -4.34 -1.81 -8.64
CA ASP A 99 -3.28 -2.83 -8.51
C ASP A 99 -3.37 -3.64 -7.18
N ASP A 100 -4.22 -3.22 -6.24
CA ASP A 100 -4.52 -3.89 -4.96
C ASP A 100 -5.72 -4.86 -5.07
N ASP A 101 -6.24 -5.13 -6.28
CA ASP A 101 -7.27 -6.16 -6.54
C ASP A 101 -6.86 -7.55 -6.00
N LYS A 102 -5.55 -7.78 -5.80
CA LYS A 102 -5.00 -8.99 -5.17
C LYS A 102 -5.36 -9.19 -3.70
N ASP A 103 -5.80 -8.14 -3.01
CA ASP A 103 -6.24 -8.16 -1.61
C ASP A 103 -7.77 -7.99 -1.48
N GLU A 104 -8.50 -8.09 -2.59
CA GLU A 104 -9.96 -8.19 -2.57
C GLU A 104 -10.38 -9.59 -2.13
N VAL A 105 -11.36 -9.66 -1.23
CA VAL A 105 -11.91 -10.93 -0.76
C VAL A 105 -12.98 -11.34 -1.77
N GLU A 106 -12.57 -12.08 -2.80
CA GLU A 106 -13.47 -12.58 -3.85
C GLU A 106 -14.27 -13.81 -3.39
N GLU A 107 -13.70 -14.61 -2.49
CA GLU A 107 -14.27 -15.86 -2.00
C GLU A 107 -13.97 -16.03 -0.50
N ILE A 108 -14.94 -16.59 0.23
CA ILE A 108 -14.77 -17.04 1.62
C ILE A 108 -15.21 -18.48 1.74
N SER A 109 -14.31 -19.34 2.25
CA SER A 109 -14.64 -20.69 2.69
C SER A 109 -14.88 -20.68 4.20
N SER A 110 -16.10 -20.91 4.64
CA SER A 110 -16.49 -21.01 6.06
C SER A 110 -17.57 -22.07 6.27
N THR A 111 -17.81 -22.43 7.53
CA THR A 111 -18.88 -23.35 7.94
C THR A 111 -20.15 -22.55 8.25
N VAL A 112 -21.30 -22.97 7.73
CA VAL A 112 -22.58 -22.37 8.10
C VAL A 112 -22.99 -22.89 9.48
N GLU A 113 -23.14 -21.99 10.46
CA GLU A 113 -23.62 -22.33 11.79
C GLU A 113 -25.15 -22.30 11.89
N ILE A 114 -25.78 -21.37 11.20
CA ILE A 114 -27.24 -21.20 11.20
C ILE A 114 -27.70 -20.96 9.77
N ALA A 115 -28.73 -21.69 9.34
CA ALA A 115 -29.46 -21.44 8.12
C ALA A 115 -30.96 -21.32 8.45
N ARG A 116 -31.60 -20.22 8.07
CA ARG A 116 -33.05 -20.03 8.26
C ARG A 116 -33.67 -19.25 7.12
N MET A 117 -34.94 -19.51 6.83
CA MET A 117 -35.71 -18.69 5.90
C MET A 117 -36.17 -17.39 6.57
N VAL A 118 -36.07 -16.29 5.84
CA VAL A 118 -36.61 -14.98 6.17
C VAL A 118 -37.84 -14.67 5.32
N LYS A 119 -38.53 -13.57 5.67
CA LYS A 119 -39.77 -13.18 4.98
C LYS A 119 -39.45 -12.84 3.52
N GLY A 120 -40.20 -13.43 2.59
CA GLY A 120 -40.00 -13.20 1.15
C GLY A 120 -39.49 -14.42 0.37
N GLY A 121 -39.06 -15.48 1.07
CA GLY A 121 -38.48 -16.68 0.44
C GLY A 121 -36.94 -16.69 0.47
N ASP A 122 -36.34 -15.62 0.97
CA ASP A 122 -34.90 -15.44 1.09
C ASP A 122 -34.34 -16.29 2.26
N TRP A 123 -33.06 -16.63 2.16
CA TRP A 123 -32.32 -17.35 3.19
C TRP A 123 -31.38 -16.42 3.94
N SER A 124 -31.34 -16.56 5.26
CA SER A 124 -30.36 -15.92 6.14
C SER A 124 -29.40 -17.00 6.66
N LEU A 125 -28.12 -16.90 6.27
CA LEU A 125 -27.04 -17.81 6.66
C LEU A 125 -26.06 -17.10 7.60
N ARG A 126 -25.83 -17.64 8.79
CA ARG A 126 -24.77 -17.16 9.70
C ARG A 126 -23.55 -18.06 9.58
N LEU A 127 -22.40 -17.47 9.25
CA LEU A 127 -21.14 -18.18 9.10
C LEU A 127 -20.38 -18.28 10.43
N ALA A 128 -19.57 -19.32 10.56
CA ALA A 128 -18.74 -19.55 11.73
C ALA A 128 -17.62 -18.51 11.85
N GLY A 129 -17.19 -18.26 13.10
CA GLY A 129 -16.03 -17.40 13.38
C GLY A 129 -16.27 -15.91 13.09
N ASP A 130 -17.49 -15.41 13.34
CA ASP A 130 -17.88 -14.01 13.12
C ASP A 130 -17.70 -13.51 11.67
N ALA A 131 -17.69 -14.42 10.70
CA ALA A 131 -17.56 -14.12 9.27
C ALA A 131 -18.81 -13.50 8.64
N GLY A 132 -19.78 -13.05 9.44
CA GLY A 132 -20.95 -12.30 8.99
C GLY A 132 -22.23 -13.13 8.82
N THR A 133 -23.32 -12.41 8.51
CA THR A 133 -24.62 -13.00 8.12
C THR A 133 -24.88 -12.63 6.67
N TRP A 134 -25.19 -13.64 5.86
CA TRP A 134 -25.50 -13.49 4.44
C TRP A 134 -26.99 -13.68 4.19
N GLU A 135 -27.58 -12.81 3.36
CA GLU A 135 -28.96 -12.91 2.90
C GLU A 135 -28.99 -13.02 1.37
N THR A 136 -29.79 -13.95 0.85
CA THR A 136 -29.96 -14.21 -0.60
C THR A 136 -30.97 -13.28 -1.24
#